data_AF-A0A1N7KCJ3-F1
#
_entry.id   AF-A0A1N7KCJ3-F1
#
_cell.length_a   1.000
_cell.length_b   1.000
_cell.length_c   1.000
_cell.angle_alpha   90.00
_cell.angle_beta   90.00
_cell.angle_gamma   90.00
#
_symmetry.space_group_name_H-M   'P 1'
#
loop_
_entity.id
_entity.type
_entity.pdbx_description
1 polymer ?
#
loop_
_entity_poly.entity_id
_entity_poly.type
_entity_poly.pdbx_seq_one_letter_code
_entity_poly.pdbx_strand_id
1 'polypeptide(L)'
;MKEFQTAKMDSSTKIFTFIFGGIGVGAIFMLLFFRKPEQHFLWITLVILVAALVSAYLLIPKISVDEKMICIKNMFVNIKIPVENIEKIERFEKIGFNFRTFGVGGLFGYFGYFNGNDVWYVTNIKKKVKITMKSGKIYMISPENPDDFLTPFRKEAIL
;
A
#
# COMPACT_ATOMS: atom_id res chain seq x y z
N MET A 1 14.49 7.58 14.77
CA MET A 1 13.66 6.85 13.78
C MET A 1 14.52 6.22 12.68
N LYS A 2 14.64 4.89 12.70
CA LYS A 2 15.27 4.10 11.64
C LYS A 2 14.29 3.92 10.48
N GLU A 3 14.71 4.29 9.27
CA GLU A 3 13.92 4.05 8.06
C GLU A 3 14.09 2.61 7.57
N PHE A 4 13.00 2.02 7.08
CA PHE A 4 12.99 0.73 6.43
C PHE A 4 12.54 0.91 5.00
N GLN A 5 13.32 0.38 4.06
CA GLN A 5 12.96 0.40 2.66
C GLN A 5 11.66 -0.37 2.46
N THR A 6 10.70 0.22 1.76
CA THR A 6 9.48 -0.47 1.32
C THR A 6 9.83 -1.50 0.25
N ALA A 7 9.21 -2.68 0.33
CA ALA A 7 9.51 -3.79 -0.55
C ALA A 7 9.31 -3.45 -2.04
N LYS A 8 10.18 -3.96 -2.90
CA LYS A 8 9.95 -4.01 -4.35
C LYS A 8 8.75 -4.88 -4.66
N MET A 9 7.97 -4.48 -5.67
CA MET A 9 6.80 -5.24 -6.12
C MET A 9 7.14 -6.69 -6.44
N ASP A 10 6.29 -7.62 -5.99
CA ASP A 10 6.34 -9.01 -6.44
C ASP A 10 5.89 -9.12 -7.91
N SER A 11 6.15 -10.29 -8.52
CA SER A 11 5.84 -10.52 -9.94
C SER A 11 4.38 -10.29 -10.28
N SER A 12 3.44 -10.72 -9.43
CA SER A 12 2.01 -10.54 -9.69
C SER A 12 1.63 -9.06 -9.64
N THR A 13 2.10 -8.35 -8.62
CA THR A 13 1.88 -6.89 -8.49
C THR A 13 2.48 -6.12 -9.66
N LYS A 14 3.67 -6.50 -10.15
CA LYS A 14 4.26 -5.91 -11.36
C LYS A 14 3.38 -6.14 -12.59
N ILE A 15 2.92 -7.37 -12.80
CA ILE A 15 2.06 -7.71 -13.94
C ILE A 15 0.78 -6.86 -13.90
N PHE A 16 0.09 -6.82 -12.77
CA PHE A 16 -1.11 -5.99 -12.61
C PHE A 16 -0.82 -4.51 -12.82
N THR A 17 0.33 -4.02 -12.35
CA THR A 17 0.75 -2.62 -12.53
C THR A 17 0.94 -2.30 -14.00
N PHE A 18 1.60 -3.16 -14.76
CA PHE A 18 1.78 -2.97 -16.20
C PHE A 18 0.47 -3.06 -16.97
N ILE A 19 -0.42 -3.99 -16.62
CA ILE A 19 -1.73 -4.12 -17.27
C ILE A 19 -2.60 -2.90 -16.99
N PHE A 20 -2.85 -2.57 -15.72
CA PHE A 20 -3.72 -1.45 -15.36
C PHE A 20 -3.11 -0.10 -15.72
N GLY A 21 -1.79 0.06 -15.52
CA GLY A 21 -1.06 1.24 -15.91
C GLY A 21 -1.05 1.42 -17.44
N GLY A 22 -0.82 0.34 -18.19
CA GLY A 22 -0.82 0.35 -19.66
C GLY A 22 -2.20 0.69 -20.23
N ILE A 23 -3.27 0.09 -19.69
CA ILE A 23 -4.65 0.44 -20.06
C ILE A 23 -4.93 1.92 -19.74
N GLY A 24 -4.53 2.39 -18.56
CA GLY A 24 -4.72 3.79 -18.16
C GLY A 24 -3.99 4.77 -19.09
N VAL A 25 -2.71 4.53 -19.36
CA VAL A 25 -1.91 5.36 -20.28
C VAL A 25 -2.46 5.29 -21.71
N GLY A 26 -2.85 4.10 -22.17
CA GLY A 26 -3.50 3.93 -23.48
C GLY A 26 -4.83 4.68 -23.59
N ALA A 27 -5.64 4.70 -22.53
CA ALA A 27 -6.87 5.48 -22.46
C ALA A 27 -6.59 6.99 -22.47
N ILE A 28 -5.60 7.47 -21.71
CA ILE A 28 -5.13 8.87 -21.77
C ILE A 28 -4.71 9.23 -23.20
N PHE A 29 -3.89 8.39 -23.83
CA PHE A 29 -3.45 8.60 -25.21
C PHE A 29 -4.66 8.67 -26.15
N MET A 30 -5.59 7.71 -26.06
CA MET A 30 -6.80 7.75 -26.88
C MET A 30 -7.62 9.04 -26.68
N LEU A 31 -7.79 9.49 -25.44
CA LEU A 31 -8.53 10.71 -25.12
C LEU A 31 -7.81 11.98 -25.59
N LEU A 32 -6.49 12.00 -25.64
CA LEU A 32 -5.74 13.16 -26.10
C LEU A 32 -5.74 13.29 -27.63
N PHE A 33 -5.67 12.17 -28.36
CA PHE A 33 -5.47 12.17 -29.81
C PHE A 33 -6.75 11.96 -30.63
N PHE A 34 -7.75 11.26 -30.10
CA PHE A 34 -8.96 10.90 -30.86
C PHE A 34 -10.24 11.59 -30.36
N ARG A 35 -10.15 12.42 -29.31
CA ARG A 35 -11.29 13.20 -28.82
C ARG A 35 -11.70 14.28 -29.81
N LYS A 36 -12.99 14.36 -30.14
CA LYS A 36 -13.53 15.45 -30.96
C LYS A 36 -13.66 16.74 -30.14
N PRO A 37 -13.51 17.94 -30.75
CA PRO A 37 -13.54 19.22 -30.03
C PRO A 37 -14.77 19.39 -29.13
N GLU A 38 -15.95 19.03 -29.62
CA GLU A 38 -17.25 19.19 -28.97
C GLU A 38 -17.47 18.29 -27.74
N GLN A 39 -16.62 17.28 -27.54
CA GLN A 39 -16.73 16.34 -26.42
C GLN A 39 -16.05 16.89 -25.16
N HIS A 40 -16.57 17.99 -24.62
CA HIS A 40 -15.96 18.68 -23.47
C HIS A 40 -15.95 17.84 -22.19
N PHE A 41 -16.95 16.99 -21.97
CA PHE A 41 -17.04 16.12 -20.78
C PHE A 41 -15.87 15.13 -20.66
N LEU A 42 -15.21 14.76 -21.77
CA LEU A 42 -14.08 13.84 -21.76
C LEU A 42 -12.82 14.43 -21.10
N TRP A 43 -12.74 15.75 -20.92
CA TRP A 43 -11.68 16.37 -20.11
C TRP A 43 -11.79 15.97 -18.64
N ILE A 44 -13.00 15.86 -18.10
CA ILE A 44 -13.23 15.43 -16.71
C ILE A 44 -12.74 13.99 -16.56
N THR A 45 -13.08 13.11 -17.52
CA THR A 45 -12.60 11.73 -17.55
C THR A 45 -11.07 11.66 -17.59
N LEU A 46 -10.42 12.47 -18.44
CA LEU A 46 -8.96 12.54 -18.52
C LEU A 46 -8.35 12.94 -17.17
N VAL A 47 -8.85 14.01 -16.55
CA VAL A 47 -8.36 14.50 -15.27
C VAL A 47 -8.53 13.44 -14.18
N ILE A 48 -9.69 12.79 -14.10
CA ILE A 48 -9.94 11.71 -13.14
C ILE A 48 -8.96 10.55 -13.35
N LEU A 49 -8.71 10.16 -14.60
CA LEU A 49 -7.83 9.03 -14.90
C LEU A 49 -6.37 9.35 -14.54
N VAL A 50 -5.89 10.54 -14.91
CA VAL A 50 -4.55 11.01 -14.53
C VAL A 50 -4.43 11.11 -13.01
N ALA A 51 -5.42 11.72 -12.35
CA ALA A 51 -5.44 11.83 -10.89
C ALA A 51 -5.43 10.44 -10.23
N ALA A 52 -6.17 9.46 -10.76
CA ALA A 52 -6.17 8.10 -10.25
C ALA A 52 -4.79 7.43 -10.36
N LEU A 53 -4.11 7.52 -11.51
CA LEU A 53 -2.77 6.95 -11.70
C LEU A 53 -1.72 7.63 -10.79
N VAL A 54 -1.74 8.97 -10.75
CA VAL A 54 -0.81 9.74 -9.92
C VAL A 54 -1.06 9.47 -8.44
N SER A 55 -2.33 9.47 -8.00
CA SER A 55 -2.68 9.20 -6.60
C SER A 55 -2.26 7.79 -6.17
N ALA A 56 -2.42 6.78 -7.02
CA ALA A 56 -1.95 5.42 -6.75
C ALA A 56 -0.43 5.36 -6.54
N TYR A 57 0.35 6.09 -7.34
CA TYR A 57 1.80 6.17 -7.16
C TYR A 57 2.18 6.89 -5.86
N LEU A 58 1.49 7.99 -5.55
CA LEU A 58 1.72 8.80 -4.35
C LEU A 58 1.32 8.10 -3.03
N LEU A 59 0.62 6.97 -3.11
CA LEU A 59 0.26 6.13 -1.95
C LEU A 59 1.36 5.13 -1.55
N ILE A 60 2.42 4.97 -2.36
CA ILE A 60 3.57 4.11 -2.00
C ILE A 60 4.13 4.57 -0.65
N PRO A 61 4.15 3.70 0.37
CA PRO A 61 4.52 4.10 1.73
C PRO A 61 6.04 4.23 1.89
N LYS A 62 6.44 5.08 2.83
CA LYS A 62 7.73 5.04 3.54
C LYS A 62 7.48 4.51 4.95
N ILE A 63 8.29 3.55 5.37
CA ILE A 63 8.16 2.90 6.67
C ILE A 63 9.32 3.36 7.54
N SER A 64 9.03 3.77 8.77
CA SER A 64 10.04 4.13 9.75
C SER A 64 9.65 3.65 11.14
N VAL A 65 10.63 3.29 11.96
CA VAL A 65 10.41 2.76 13.30
C VAL A 65 11.30 3.51 14.29
N ASP A 66 10.72 3.78 15.45
CA ASP A 66 11.43 4.19 16.66
C ASP A 66 11.10 3.22 17.79
N GLU A 67 11.74 3.38 18.95
CA GLU A 67 11.48 2.54 20.13
C GLU A 67 10.00 2.54 20.56
N LYS A 68 9.27 3.64 20.33
CA LYS A 68 7.87 3.79 20.77
C LYS A 68 6.85 3.66 19.66
N MET A 69 7.24 3.83 18.40
CA MET A 69 6.29 4.05 17.30
C MET A 69 6.73 3.41 15.98
N ILE A 70 5.78 2.82 15.26
CA ILE A 70 5.90 2.49 13.84
C ILE A 70 5.15 3.55 13.04
N CYS A 71 5.80 4.16 12.06
CA CYS A 71 5.25 5.21 11.23
C CYS A 71 5.17 4.75 9.77
N ILE A 72 3.97 4.89 9.18
CA ILE A 72 3.67 4.61 7.78
C ILE A 72 3.26 5.94 7.14
N LYS A 73 4.11 6.46 6.25
CA LYS A 73 3.94 7.80 5.67
C LYS A 73 3.95 7.76 4.15
N ASN A 74 3.02 8.44 3.51
CA ASN A 74 3.04 8.76 2.09
C ASN A 74 2.53 10.21 1.89
N MET A 75 2.13 10.59 0.67
CA MET A 75 1.64 11.95 0.40
C MET A 75 0.32 12.27 1.13
N PHE A 76 -0.57 11.28 1.29
CA PHE A 76 -1.93 11.47 1.80
C PHE A 76 -2.09 11.05 3.26
N VAL A 77 -1.18 10.22 3.76
CA VAL A 77 -1.35 9.51 5.02
C VAL A 77 -0.07 9.57 5.86
N ASN A 78 -0.27 9.75 7.16
CA ASN A 78 0.77 9.72 8.19
C ASN A 78 0.27 8.93 9.40
N ILE A 79 0.23 7.60 9.26
CA ILE A 79 -0.22 6.70 10.31
C ILE A 79 0.91 6.50 11.31
N LYS A 80 0.60 6.69 12.58
CA LYS A 80 1.51 6.43 13.70
C LYS A 80 0.91 5.32 14.57
N ILE A 81 1.65 4.25 14.76
CA ILE A 81 1.25 3.06 15.52
C ILE A 81 2.11 2.97 16.77
N PRO A 82 1.56 3.22 17.97
CA PRO A 82 2.29 3.02 19.23
C PRO A 82 2.59 1.55 19.45
N VAL A 83 3.86 1.23 19.75
CA VAL A 83 4.33 -0.14 19.98
C VAL A 83 3.65 -0.76 21.21
N GLU A 84 3.42 0.03 22.25
CA GLU A 84 2.69 -0.35 23.47
C GLU A 84 1.27 -0.88 23.23
N ASN A 85 0.65 -0.49 22.10
CA ASN A 85 -0.72 -0.87 21.73
C ASN A 85 -0.76 -2.07 20.76
N ILE A 86 0.40 -2.60 20.37
CA ILE A 86 0.50 -3.80 19.55
C ILE A 86 0.25 -5.00 20.46
N GLU A 87 -0.65 -5.88 20.01
CA GLU A 87 -0.87 -7.19 20.62
C GLU A 87 0.06 -8.22 20.01
N LYS A 88 0.20 -8.20 18.67
CA LYS A 88 1.04 -9.14 17.94
C LYS A 88 1.61 -8.51 16.68
N ILE A 89 2.89 -8.75 16.42
CA ILE A 89 3.55 -8.36 15.18
C ILE A 89 4.32 -9.55 14.60
N GLU A 90 4.00 -9.92 13.36
CA GLU A 90 4.55 -11.13 12.76
C GLU A 90 4.65 -11.05 11.25
N ARG A 91 5.52 -11.90 10.69
CA ARG A 91 5.56 -12.14 9.25
C ARG A 91 4.27 -12.83 8.83
N PHE A 92 3.64 -12.37 7.76
CA PHE A 92 2.36 -12.89 7.30
C PHE A 92 2.39 -13.25 5.82
N GLU A 93 2.79 -14.48 5.51
CA GLU A 93 2.97 -14.92 4.12
C GLU A 93 1.72 -15.49 3.47
N LYS A 94 0.64 -15.70 4.24
CA LYS A 94 -0.58 -16.30 3.71
C LYS A 94 -1.14 -15.44 2.58
N ILE A 95 -1.19 -16.03 1.40
CA ILE A 95 -1.91 -15.50 0.24
C ILE A 95 -3.28 -16.15 0.28
N GLY A 96 -4.32 -15.33 0.44
CA GLY A 96 -5.69 -15.79 0.54
C GLY A 96 -6.64 -14.80 -0.10
N PHE A 97 -7.92 -15.11 -0.08
CA PHE A 97 -8.95 -14.20 -0.53
C PHE A 97 -8.98 -12.98 0.41
N ASN A 98 -8.85 -11.78 -0.16
CA ASN A 98 -8.93 -10.52 0.58
C ASN A 98 -9.90 -9.61 -0.15
N PHE A 99 -10.88 -9.07 0.57
CA PHE A 99 -11.86 -8.17 0.00
C PHE A 99 -11.36 -6.73 0.14
N ARG A 100 -11.22 -6.00 -0.99
CA ARG A 100 -10.84 -4.59 -0.98
C ARG A 100 -12.08 -3.74 -0.72
N THR A 101 -12.23 -3.25 0.51
CA THR A 101 -13.32 -2.33 0.88
C THR A 101 -13.15 -0.98 0.18
N PHE A 102 -11.95 -0.41 0.21
CA PHE A 102 -11.66 0.88 -0.42
C PHE A 102 -10.16 1.06 -0.69
N GLY A 103 -9.81 1.67 -1.82
CA GLY A 103 -8.43 2.04 -2.15
C GLY A 103 -7.89 1.41 -3.43
N VAL A 104 -6.57 1.24 -3.49
CA VAL A 104 -5.82 0.78 -4.65
C VAL A 104 -5.44 -0.70 -4.48
N GLY A 105 -5.52 -1.46 -5.56
CA GLY A 105 -5.08 -2.85 -5.58
C GLY A 105 -4.59 -3.23 -6.97
N GLY A 106 -3.38 -3.78 -7.02
CA GLY A 106 -2.73 -4.23 -8.26
C GLY A 106 -1.97 -3.14 -9.02
N LEU A 107 -2.14 -1.86 -8.71
CA LEU A 107 -1.36 -0.76 -9.31
C LEU A 107 -0.37 -0.21 -8.27
N PHE A 108 0.92 -0.48 -8.46
CA PHE A 108 2.05 -0.23 -7.54
C PHE A 108 1.99 -0.97 -6.19
N GLY A 109 0.83 -1.48 -5.80
CA GLY A 109 0.62 -2.23 -4.58
C GLY A 109 -0.86 -2.36 -4.20
N TYR A 110 -1.09 -2.58 -2.91
CA TYR A 110 -2.37 -2.73 -2.26
C TYR A 110 -2.41 -1.72 -1.11
N PHE A 111 -3.17 -0.65 -1.30
CA PHE A 111 -3.20 0.52 -0.42
C PHE A 111 -4.64 0.85 -0.04
N GLY A 112 -4.93 0.98 1.25
CA GLY A 112 -6.26 1.34 1.74
C GLY A 112 -6.86 0.31 2.68
N TYR A 113 -8.17 0.12 2.59
CA TYR A 113 -8.95 -0.71 3.50
C TYR A 113 -9.30 -2.07 2.89
N PHE A 114 -9.00 -3.13 3.62
CA PHE A 114 -9.25 -4.52 3.23
C PHE A 114 -9.97 -5.26 4.36
N ASN A 115 -10.70 -6.32 4.02
CA ASN A 115 -11.40 -7.21 4.94
C ASN A 115 -12.22 -6.46 6.01
N GLY A 116 -12.95 -5.42 5.59
CA GLY A 116 -13.58 -4.47 6.51
C GLY A 116 -12.66 -3.28 6.77
N ASN A 117 -11.97 -3.26 7.92
CA ASN A 117 -11.23 -2.10 8.41
C ASN A 117 -9.69 -2.29 8.49
N ASP A 118 -9.14 -3.39 7.97
CA ASP A 118 -7.70 -3.62 7.94
C ASP A 118 -7.05 -2.56 7.05
N VAL A 119 -5.97 -1.95 7.54
CA VAL A 119 -5.27 -0.88 6.80
C VAL A 119 -4.01 -1.44 6.15
N TRP A 120 -3.99 -1.47 4.83
CA TRP A 120 -2.91 -2.06 4.05
C TRP A 120 -2.10 -0.99 3.36
N TYR A 121 -0.78 -1.14 3.46
CA TYR A 121 0.23 -0.40 2.71
C TYR A 121 1.30 -1.38 2.23
N VAL A 122 0.89 -2.24 1.29
CA VAL A 122 1.65 -3.43 0.86
C VAL A 122 2.02 -3.31 -0.62
N THR A 123 3.30 -3.24 -0.93
CA THR A 123 3.83 -3.29 -2.30
C THR A 123 4.20 -4.71 -2.72
N ASN A 124 4.45 -5.61 -1.77
CA ASN A 124 4.83 -6.99 -2.04
C ASN A 124 4.06 -7.96 -1.13
N ILE A 125 3.20 -8.78 -1.72
CA ILE A 125 2.32 -9.66 -0.95
C ILE A 125 3.04 -10.84 -0.27
N LYS A 126 4.29 -11.12 -0.63
CA LYS A 126 5.11 -12.19 -0.06
C LYS A 126 5.98 -11.70 1.10
N LYS A 127 6.16 -10.38 1.23
CA LYS A 127 7.01 -9.74 2.26
C LYS A 127 6.16 -9.02 3.32
N LYS A 128 4.94 -9.47 3.56
CA LYS A 128 4.01 -8.77 4.46
C LYS A 128 4.38 -8.99 5.92
N VAL A 129 4.24 -7.92 6.70
CA VAL A 129 4.21 -7.95 8.15
C VAL A 129 2.81 -7.54 8.58
N LYS A 130 2.20 -8.35 9.44
CA LYS A 130 0.91 -8.07 10.06
C LYS A 130 1.14 -7.50 11.45
N ILE A 131 0.51 -6.38 11.74
CA ILE A 131 0.49 -5.73 13.05
C ILE A 131 -0.96 -5.79 13.54
N THR A 132 -1.20 -6.60 14.55
CA THR A 132 -2.49 -6.70 15.25
C THR A 132 -2.43 -5.83 16.49
N MET A 133 -3.34 -4.86 16.58
CA MET A 133 -3.46 -3.98 17.74
C MET A 133 -4.32 -4.66 18.82
N LYS A 134 -4.12 -4.29 20.10
CA LYS A 134 -4.99 -4.70 21.22
C LYS A 134 -6.48 -4.36 21.02
N SER A 135 -6.78 -3.40 20.16
CA SER A 135 -8.16 -3.03 19.76
C SER A 135 -8.77 -3.97 18.72
N GLY A 136 -8.02 -4.95 18.22
CA GLY A 136 -8.39 -5.81 17.09
C GLY A 136 -8.11 -5.21 15.71
N LYS A 137 -7.75 -3.92 15.61
CA LYS A 137 -7.39 -3.29 14.34
C LYS A 137 -6.13 -3.92 13.76
N ILE A 138 -6.13 -4.17 12.46
CA ILE A 138 -4.99 -4.75 11.74
C ILE A 138 -4.36 -3.73 10.81
N TYR A 139 -3.02 -3.67 10.82
CA TYR A 139 -2.23 -3.02 9.80
C TYR A 139 -1.39 -4.06 9.06
N MET A 140 -1.27 -3.91 7.74
CA MET A 140 -0.37 -4.71 6.93
C MET A 140 0.57 -3.81 6.13
N ILE A 141 1.86 -4.09 6.25
CA ILE A 141 2.94 -3.38 5.54
C ILE A 141 3.88 -4.39 4.91
N SER A 142 4.71 -3.96 3.96
CA SER A 142 5.75 -4.81 3.38
C SER A 142 7.10 -4.10 3.32
N PRO A 143 7.93 -4.17 4.37
CA PRO A 143 9.34 -3.77 4.30
C PRO A 143 10.13 -4.73 3.39
N GLU A 144 11.22 -4.25 2.78
CA GLU A 144 12.07 -5.03 1.88
C GLU A 144 12.67 -6.25 2.59
N ASN A 145 13.07 -6.10 3.85
CA ASN A 145 13.52 -7.18 4.72
C ASN A 145 12.60 -7.27 5.94
N PRO A 146 11.57 -8.14 5.91
CA PRO A 146 10.66 -8.34 7.04
C PRO A 146 11.38 -8.78 8.32
N ASP A 147 12.41 -9.61 8.20
CA ASP A 147 13.11 -10.13 9.37
C ASP A 147 13.88 -9.03 10.12
N ASP A 148 14.60 -8.18 9.40
CA ASP A 148 15.30 -6.99 9.94
C ASP A 148 14.33 -5.99 10.57
N PHE A 149 13.13 -5.84 9.97
CA PHE A 149 12.06 -5.01 10.50
C PHE A 149 11.51 -5.56 11.82
N LEU A 150 11.43 -6.88 11.95
CA LEU A 150 10.91 -7.54 13.14
C LEU A 150 11.92 -7.64 14.28
N THR A 151 13.23 -7.51 14.01
CA THR A 151 14.29 -7.67 15.03
C THR A 151 14.06 -6.86 16.31
N PRO A 152 13.66 -5.58 16.28
CA PRO A 152 13.43 -4.79 17.50
C PRO A 152 12.31 -5.38 18.38
N PHE A 153 11.30 -6.01 17.76
CA PHE A 153 10.11 -6.49 18.44
C PHE A 153 10.22 -7.94 18.95
N ARG A 154 11.25 -8.69 18.52
CA ARG A 154 11.47 -10.07 18.99
C ARG A 154 12.06 -10.14 20.39
N LYS A 155 12.75 -9.08 20.84
CA LYS A 155 13.44 -9.07 22.14
C LYS A 155 12.50 -8.85 23.33
N GLU A 156 11.28 -8.38 23.10
CA GLU A 156 10.29 -8.12 24.17
C GLU A 156 9.39 -9.34 24.47
N ALA A 157 9.58 -10.48 23.80
CA ALA A 157 8.81 -11.69 24.00
C ALA A 157 9.43 -12.68 25.03
N ILE A 158 10.48 -12.28 25.75
CA ILE A 158 11.09 -13.07 26.83
C ILE A 158 11.15 -12.18 28.07
N LEU A 159 10.06 -12.14 28.84
CA LEU A 159 10.03 -11.88 30.29
C LEU A 159 8.70 -12.41 30.85
#